data_AF-A0A820MSJ4-F1
#
_entry.id   AF-A0A820MSJ4-F1
#
_cell.length_a   1.000
_cell.length_b   1.000
_cell.length_c   1.000
_cell.angle_alpha   90.00
_cell.angle_beta   90.00
_cell.angle_gamma   90.00
#
_symmetry.space_group_name_H-M   'P 1'
#
loop_
_entity.id
_entity.type
_entity.pdbx_description
1 polymer ?
#
loop_
_entity_poly.entity_id
_entity_poly.type
_entity_poly.pdbx_seq_one_letter_code
_entity_poly.pdbx_strand_id
1 'polypeptide(L)'
;MFVATLPHRIQIHPAYSFNHLIKQVQNEFYSFLEHTHYPLLQILQDLDYKHSSAAFLNILFDFITYSSDTDLLSINQAQFQPVPLKQKQNVIKFDMKLLFFS
;
A
#
# COMPACT_ATOMS: atom_id res chain seq x y z
N MET A 1 -3.77 12.78 2.06
CA MET A 1 -3.19 11.60 1.39
C MET A 1 -4.33 10.89 0.68
N PHE A 2 -4.37 10.93 -0.65
CA PHE A 2 -5.38 10.22 -1.44
C PHE A 2 -4.82 8.85 -1.78
N VAL A 3 -5.30 7.81 -1.09
CA VAL A 3 -4.98 6.41 -1.41
C VAL A 3 -6.13 5.87 -2.24
N ALA A 4 -5.83 5.37 -3.44
CA ALA A 4 -6.81 4.75 -4.31
C ALA A 4 -6.68 3.23 -4.23
N THR A 5 -7.77 2.55 -3.86
CA THR A 5 -7.87 1.09 -4.03
C THR A 5 -8.41 0.82 -5.43
N LEU A 6 -7.66 0.08 -6.24
CA LEU A 6 -8.08 -0.32 -7.58
C LEU A 6 -8.25 -1.84 -7.65
N PRO A 7 -9.33 -2.33 -8.30
CA PRO A 7 -9.52 -3.76 -8.49
C PRO A 7 -8.55 -4.31 -9.54
N HIS A 8 -7.99 -5.47 -9.27
CA HIS A 8 -7.09 -6.16 -10.18
C HIS A 8 -7.54 -7.61 -10.40
N ARG A 9 -7.70 -8.01 -11.66
CA ARG A 9 -8.03 -9.39 -12.03
C ARG A 9 -6.75 -10.13 -12.43
N ILE A 10 -6.25 -10.97 -11.54
CA ILE A 10 -5.11 -11.85 -11.81
C ILE A 10 -5.61 -13.11 -12.51
N GLN A 11 -4.98 -13.48 -13.63
CA GLN A 11 -5.22 -14.74 -14.33
C GLN A 11 -4.04 -15.69 -14.13
N ILE A 12 -4.30 -16.85 -13.54
CA ILE A 12 -3.28 -17.88 -13.31
C ILE A 12 -3.51 -19.00 -14.32
N HIS A 13 -2.49 -19.34 -15.11
CA HIS A 13 -2.51 -20.47 -16.03
C HIS A 13 -1.56 -21.56 -15.55
N PRO A 14 -1.95 -22.85 -15.52
CA PRO A 14 -1.07 -23.95 -15.11
C PRO A 14 0.22 -24.11 -15.93
N ALA A 15 0.28 -23.49 -17.11
CA ALA A 15 1.42 -23.57 -18.02
C ALA A 15 2.45 -22.46 -17.77
N TYR A 16 2.10 -21.46 -16.96
CA TYR A 16 2.95 -20.31 -16.69
C TYR A 16 3.74 -20.54 -15.41
N SER A 17 5.02 -20.17 -15.47
CA SER A 17 5.87 -20.17 -14.29
C SER A 17 5.48 -19.04 -13.34
N PHE A 18 5.90 -19.14 -12.08
CA PHE A 18 5.74 -18.06 -11.11
C PHE A 18 6.35 -16.73 -11.60
N ASN A 19 7.51 -16.77 -12.25
CA ASN A 19 8.14 -15.57 -12.82
C ASN A 19 7.27 -14.90 -13.90
N HIS A 20 6.50 -15.69 -14.65
CA HIS A 20 5.56 -15.13 -15.62
C HIS A 20 4.44 -14.36 -14.90
N LEU A 21 3.89 -14.92 -13.83
CA LEU A 21 2.89 -14.24 -13.01
C LEU A 21 3.43 -12.92 -12.44
N ILE A 22 4.65 -12.89 -11.92
CA ILE A 22 5.27 -11.65 -11.40
C ILE A 22 5.41 -10.59 -12.49
N LYS A 23 5.88 -10.97 -13.69
CA LYS A 23 5.99 -10.04 -14.82
C LYS A 23 4.62 -9.49 -15.25
N GLN A 24 3.61 -10.35 -15.29
CA GLN A 24 2.24 -9.94 -15.61
C GLN A 24 1.74 -8.88 -14.63
N VAL A 25 1.83 -9.17 -13.32
CA VAL A 25 1.40 -8.23 -12.26
C VAL A 25 2.17 -6.91 -12.34
N GLN A 26 3.50 -6.95 -12.55
CA GLN A 26 4.32 -5.73 -12.68
C GLN A 26 3.90 -4.88 -13.87
N ASN A 27 3.68 -5.49 -15.04
CA ASN A 27 3.29 -4.75 -16.24
C ASN A 27 1.90 -4.11 -16.08
N GLU A 28 0.95 -4.84 -15.50
CA GLU A 28 -0.40 -4.34 -15.26
C GLU A 28 -0.41 -3.26 -14.17
N PHE A 29 0.45 -3.36 -13.15
CA PHE A 29 0.55 -2.36 -12.09
C PHE A 29 0.79 -0.94 -12.60
N TYR A 30 1.71 -0.77 -13.58
CA TYR A 30 1.96 0.55 -14.15
C TYR A 30 0.74 1.13 -14.86
N SER A 31 -0.05 0.30 -15.55
CA SER A 31 -1.28 0.77 -16.20
C SER A 31 -2.33 1.25 -15.20
N PHE A 32 -2.40 0.66 -14.00
CA PHE A 32 -3.34 1.10 -12.97
C PHE A 32 -3.04 2.47 -12.40
N LEU A 33 -1.76 2.87 -12.35
CA LEU A 33 -1.38 4.15 -11.77
C LEU A 33 -2.03 5.33 -12.51
N GLU A 34 -2.20 5.23 -13.82
CA GLU A 34 -2.87 6.24 -14.65
C GLU A 34 -4.36 6.41 -14.30
N HIS A 35 -4.99 5.36 -13.75
CA HIS A 35 -6.42 5.30 -13.44
C HIS A 35 -6.74 5.50 -11.95
N THR A 36 -5.76 5.86 -11.13
CA THR A 36 -5.93 6.09 -9.67
C THR A 36 -6.93 7.19 -9.31
N HIS A 37 -7.26 8.06 -10.26
CA HIS A 37 -8.30 9.09 -10.11
C HIS A 37 -9.73 8.51 -10.10
N TYR A 38 -9.91 7.23 -10.47
CA TYR A 38 -11.20 6.56 -10.53
C TYR A 38 -11.42 5.65 -9.30
N PRO A 39 -12.20 6.10 -8.30
CA PRO A 39 -12.30 5.39 -7.03
C PRO A 39 -13.11 4.09 -7.14
N LEU A 40 -12.75 3.08 -6.33
CA LEU A 40 -13.44 1.79 -6.27
C LEU A 40 -14.96 1.93 -6.15
N LEU A 41 -15.46 2.83 -5.31
CA LEU A 41 -16.90 3.02 -5.12
C LEU A 41 -17.61 3.40 -6.41
N GLN A 42 -16.98 4.22 -7.25
CA GLN A 42 -17.53 4.63 -8.53
C GLN A 42 -17.49 3.46 -9.54
N ILE A 43 -16.41 2.67 -9.55
CA ILE A 43 -16.33 1.43 -10.33
C ILE A 43 -17.49 0.49 -9.98
N LEU A 44 -17.74 0.27 -8.68
CA LEU A 44 -18.80 -0.63 -8.23
C LEU A 44 -20.19 -0.09 -8.60
N GLN A 45 -20.39 1.23 -8.51
CA GLN A 45 -21.64 1.88 -8.88
C GLN A 45 -21.93 1.72 -10.38
N ASP A 46 -20.95 1.96 -11.24
CA ASP A 46 -21.10 1.80 -12.69
C ASP A 46 -21.38 0.37 -13.11
N LEU A 47 -20.88 -0.60 -12.34
CA LEU A 47 -21.12 -2.03 -12.55
C LEU A 47 -22.48 -2.50 -12.00
N ASP A 48 -23.30 -1.61 -11.42
CA ASP A 48 -24.52 -1.95 -10.66
C ASP A 48 -24.26 -3.06 -9.62
N TYR A 49 -23.07 -3.05 -9.01
CA TYR A 49 -22.68 -4.07 -8.04
C TYR A 49 -23.27 -3.76 -6.67
N LYS A 50 -24.28 -4.54 -6.26
CA LYS A 50 -25.10 -4.28 -5.07
C LYS A 50 -24.57 -4.90 -3.77
N HIS A 51 -23.46 -5.64 -3.83
CA HIS A 51 -22.84 -6.22 -2.64
C HIS A 51 -21.75 -5.31 -2.08
N SER A 52 -21.24 -5.63 -0.89
CA SER A 52 -20.18 -4.85 -0.26
C SER A 52 -18.89 -4.87 -1.10
N SER A 53 -18.10 -3.80 -1.03
CA SER A 53 -16.78 -3.72 -1.68
C SER A 53 -15.84 -4.85 -1.25
N ALA A 54 -15.98 -5.34 -0.02
CA ALA A 54 -15.24 -6.50 0.50
C ALA A 54 -15.58 -7.81 -0.23
N ALA A 55 -16.80 -7.96 -0.77
CA ALA A 55 -17.17 -9.11 -1.59
C ALA A 55 -16.58 -9.05 -3.01
N PHE A 56 -16.26 -7.84 -3.49
CA PHE A 56 -15.64 -7.63 -4.80
C PHE A 56 -14.12 -7.85 -4.79
N LEU A 57 -13.47 -7.55 -3.67
CA LEU A 57 -12.02 -7.68 -3.48
C LEU A 57 -11.70 -8.81 -2.50
N ASN A 58 -11.35 -9.98 -3.02
CA ASN A 58 -11.01 -11.13 -2.16
C ASN A 58 -9.69 -10.95 -1.39
N ILE A 59 -8.72 -10.25 -1.98
CA ILE A 59 -7.38 -10.00 -1.40
C ILE A 59 -7.02 -8.55 -1.67
N LEU A 60 -6.49 -7.87 -0.65
CA LEU A 60 -5.96 -6.52 -0.75
C LEU A 60 -4.44 -6.54 -0.59
N PHE A 61 -3.75 -5.87 -1.51
CA PHE A 61 -2.31 -5.63 -1.42
C PHE A 61 -2.09 -4.14 -1.20
N ASP A 62 -1.29 -3.81 -0.20
CA ASP A 62 -0.89 -2.44 0.10
C ASP A 62 0.65 -2.34 0.08
N PHE A 63 1.17 -1.41 -0.71
CA PHE A 63 2.59 -1.15 -0.87
C PHE A 63 2.91 0.25 -0.35
N ILE A 64 3.27 0.32 0.93
CA ILE A 64 3.64 1.58 1.58
C ILE A 64 5.15 1.78 1.42
N THR A 65 5.54 2.72 0.57
CA THR A 65 6.94 3.16 0.46
C THR A 65 7.19 4.29 1.45
N TYR A 66 8.10 4.06 2.40
CA TYR A 66 8.54 5.09 3.33
C TYR A 66 9.77 5.79 2.74
N SER A 67 9.64 7.06 2.36
CA SER A 67 10.80 7.95 2.24
C SER A 67 11.17 8.39 3.64
N SER A 68 12.34 8.00 4.12
CA SER A 68 12.85 8.49 5.40
C SER A 68 13.33 9.92 5.22
N ASP A 69 12.44 10.90 5.33
CA ASP A 69 12.84 12.27 5.66
C ASP A 69 13.18 12.26 7.16
N THR A 70 14.46 12.06 7.43
CA THR A 70 15.02 11.97 8.77
C THR A 70 15.22 13.36 9.34
N ASP A 71 14.13 14.03 9.69
CA ASP A 71 14.22 15.26 10.47
C ASP A 71 14.49 14.95 11.94
N LEU A 72 15.46 15.66 12.52
CA LEU A 72 15.76 15.63 13.95
C LEU A 72 14.57 16.21 14.72
N LEU A 73 13.77 15.33 15.32
CA LEU A 73 12.64 15.75 16.13
C LEU A 73 13.14 16.14 17.53
N SER A 74 13.10 17.44 17.82
CA SER A 74 13.45 18.01 19.14
C SER A 74 12.18 18.41 19.87
N ILE A 75 11.92 17.78 21.02
CA ILE A 75 10.81 18.15 21.92
C ILE A 75 11.42 18.60 23.24
N ASN A 76 11.32 19.89 23.54
CA ASN A 76 11.89 20.51 24.75
C ASN A 76 13.38 20.15 24.92
N GLN A 77 13.71 19.34 25.92
CA GLN A 77 15.07 18.87 26.23
C GLN A 77 15.38 17.48 25.65
N ALA A 78 14.41 16.82 25.01
CA ALA A 78 14.57 15.51 24.40
C ALA A 78 14.86 15.63 22.90
N GLN A 79 15.90 14.95 22.44
CA GLN A 79 16.25 14.84 21.03
C GLN A 79 16.02 13.41 20.56
N PHE A 80 15.26 13.25 19.49
CA PHE A 80 15.07 11.96 18.83
C PHE A 80 15.97 11.90 17.59
N GLN A 81 16.91 10.95 17.61
CA GLN A 81 17.79 10.70 16.47
C GLN A 81 17.32 9.43 15.75
N PRO A 82 17.04 9.49 14.44
CA PRO A 82 16.73 8.30 13.67
C PRO A 82 17.97 7.39 13.63
N VAL A 83 17.82 6.16 14.11
CA VAL A 83 18.87 5.15 14.03
C VAL A 83 18.76 4.46 12.67
N PRO A 84 19.81 4.47 11.83
CA PRO A 84 19.76 3.81 10.54
C PRO A 84 19.56 2.30 10.74
N LEU A 85 18.54 1.76 10.09
CA LEU A 85 18.27 0.32 10.06
C LEU A 85 19.42 -0.35 9.28
N LYS A 86 20.45 -0.83 9.99
CA LYS A 86 21.50 -1.64 9.35
C LYS A 86 20.85 -2.91 8.80
N GLN A 87 20.97 -3.10 7.49
CA GLN A 87 20.45 -4.26 6.75
C GLN A 87 20.78 -5.57 7.49
N LYS A 88 19.75 -6.38 7.77
CA LYS A 88 19.72 -7.63 8.59
C LYS A 88 19.25 -7.51 10.05
N GLN A 89 18.21 -6.75 10.31
CA GLN A 89 17.42 -6.96 11.53
C GLN A 89 15.97 -7.26 11.14
N ASN A 90 15.38 -8.32 11.69
CA ASN A 90 13.94 -8.58 11.62
C ASN A 90 13.25 -7.54 12.52
N VAL A 91 13.14 -6.32 12.02
CA VAL A 91 12.49 -5.22 12.74
C VAL A 91 11.00 -5.29 12.46
N ILE A 92 10.21 -5.44 13.51
CA ILE A 92 8.76 -5.31 13.46
C ILE A 92 8.43 -3.84 13.66
N LYS A 93 7.69 -3.25 12.72
CA LYS A 93 7.21 -1.87 12.82
C LYS A 93 6.00 -1.85 13.77
N PHE A 94 6.03 -0.94 14.75
CA PHE A 94 4.89 -0.63 15.61
C PHE A 94 4.52 0.84 15.45
N ASP A 95 3.25 1.13 15.18
CA ASP A 95 2.77 2.51 15.17
C ASP A 95 2.58 3.00 16.62
N MET A 96 3.20 4.12 16.98
CA MET A 96 3.05 4.76 18.29
C MET A 96 2.44 6.15 18.13
N LYS A 97 1.46 6.47 18.98
CA LYS A 97 0.86 7.81 19.08
C LYS A 97 1.25 8.43 20.42
N LEU A 98 2.05 9.49 20.37
CA LEU A 98 2.38 10.31 21.54
C LEU A 98 1.40 11.48 21.62
N LEU A 99 0.72 11.60 22.76
CA LEU A 99 -0.15 12.75 23.07
C LEU A 99 0.60 13.64 24.05
N PHE A 100 0.87 14.88 23.65
CA PHE A 100 1.43 15.89 24.52
C PHE A 100 0.28 16.73 25.08
N PHE A 101 0.20 16.82 26.40
CA PHE A 101 -0.72 17.72 27.09
C PHE A 101 0.08 18.92 27.57
N SER A 102 -0.37 20.12 27.21
CA SER A 102 0.15 21.40 27.70
C SER A 102 -0.43 21.74 29.06
#